data_AF-A0A8B6H8V0-F1
#
_entry.id   AF-A0A8B6H8V0-F1
#
_cell.length_a   1.000
_cell.length_b   1.000
_cell.length_c   1.000
_cell.angle_alpha   90.00
_cell.angle_beta   90.00
_cell.angle_gamma   90.00
#
_symmetry.space_group_name_H-M   'P 1'
#
loop_
_entity.id
_entity.type
_entity.pdbx_description
1 polymer ?
#
loop_
_entity_poly.entity_id
_entity_poly.type
_entity_poly.pdbx_seq_one_letter_code
_entity_poly.pdbx_strand_id
1 'polypeptide(L)'
;MASALTNVEAVLTKINLNDLLNNFIESKVDNLETCRALTDADLSRLGITTIGDRTRFRSEGAVDLGGPRKEFFAILMRDIKQKYFDPVKEWSKDYEVIGKIFALSILQNGPLPRIMTTDLIEELFETEEPRQFVKDLRKGLDSLGFYQLVRSLPSLIHLFTPIQPTPITFKKITTLLKPEFAAEGSNRMKAEKKVYSKFLKYLREAASGRRGDVNLAKVLKFATSVEEEPILGFTLHPSLHFSERKSHLPTGNTCINRLMLTVPENGGKLPEEDVLFNFFDYAFCNAYYGLQ
;
A
#
# COMPACT_ATOMS: atom_id res chain seq x y z
N MET A 1 -6.21 17.89 13.75
CA MET A 1 -6.23 16.62 12.96
C MET A 1 -6.01 15.46 13.90
N ALA A 2 -7.02 15.15 14.72
CA ALA A 2 -6.97 14.12 15.74
C ALA A 2 -8.34 13.44 15.78
N SER A 3 -8.57 12.39 14.98
CA SER A 3 -9.81 11.59 15.11
C SER A 3 -9.82 10.23 14.38
N ALA A 4 -8.69 9.58 14.14
CA ALA A 4 -8.67 8.18 13.65
C ALA A 4 -7.74 7.23 14.43
N LEU A 5 -7.01 7.76 15.42
CA LEU A 5 -6.10 7.02 16.31
C LEU A 5 -6.59 6.98 17.77
N THR A 6 -7.81 7.44 18.05
CA THR A 6 -8.47 7.26 19.35
C THR A 6 -8.97 5.83 19.47
N ASN A 7 -8.46 4.94 20.33
CA ASN A 7 -7.24 4.90 21.13
C ASN A 7 -6.98 3.39 21.26
N VAL A 8 -5.93 2.85 20.63
CA VAL A 8 -5.62 1.39 20.67
C VAL A 8 -5.54 0.92 22.12
N GLU A 9 -5.02 1.76 23.01
CA GLU A 9 -5.05 1.60 24.46
C GLU A 9 -6.48 1.38 25.00
N ALA A 10 -7.46 2.21 24.63
CA ALA A 10 -8.85 2.05 25.08
C ALA A 10 -9.50 0.74 24.57
N VAL A 11 -9.12 0.27 23.37
CA VAL A 11 -9.57 -1.02 22.83
C VAL A 11 -8.92 -2.17 23.60
N LEU A 12 -7.59 -2.14 23.78
CA LEU A 12 -6.82 -3.16 24.50
C LEU A 12 -7.24 -3.27 25.98
N THR A 13 -7.53 -2.14 26.63
CA THR A 13 -8.07 -2.10 27.99
C THR A 13 -9.47 -2.67 28.08
N LYS A 14 -10.34 -2.41 27.09
CA LYS A 14 -11.71 -2.93 27.07
C LYS A 14 -11.78 -4.46 26.89
N ILE A 15 -10.75 -5.07 26.29
CA ILE A 15 -10.66 -6.52 26.06
C ILE A 15 -9.69 -7.24 27.01
N ASN A 16 -9.22 -6.56 28.06
CA ASN A 16 -8.34 -7.10 29.10
C ASN A 16 -6.99 -7.65 28.58
N LEU A 17 -6.42 -7.01 27.56
CA LEU A 17 -5.10 -7.33 26.98
C LEU A 17 -4.08 -6.23 27.31
N ASN A 18 -4.08 -5.73 28.56
CA ASN A 18 -3.22 -4.64 28.98
C ASN A 18 -1.73 -4.98 28.92
N ASP A 19 -1.37 -6.27 29.00
CA ASP A 19 0.03 -6.72 28.92
C ASP A 19 0.64 -6.48 27.53
N LEU A 20 -0.18 -6.42 26.47
CA LEU A 20 0.27 -6.08 25.13
C LEU A 20 0.58 -4.59 24.98
N LEU A 21 0.03 -3.72 25.84
CA LEU A 21 0.29 -2.28 25.81
C LEU A 21 1.78 -1.99 26.01
N ASN A 22 2.44 -2.71 26.91
CA ASN A 22 3.88 -2.61 27.10
C ASN A 22 4.65 -3.07 25.88
N ASN A 23 4.23 -4.14 25.19
CA ASN A 23 4.84 -4.52 23.91
C ASN A 23 4.68 -3.41 22.87
N PHE A 24 3.51 -2.77 22.75
CA PHE A 24 3.29 -1.65 21.82
C PHE A 24 4.09 -0.38 22.18
N ILE A 25 4.23 -0.07 23.48
CA ILE A 25 4.95 1.10 24.02
C ILE A 25 6.48 0.88 23.97
N GLU A 26 6.96 -0.29 24.43
CA GLU A 26 8.38 -0.69 24.36
C GLU A 26 8.85 -0.82 22.92
N SER A 27 7.99 -1.29 22.00
CA SER A 27 8.29 -1.37 20.56
C SER A 27 8.32 -0.01 19.87
N LYS A 28 8.03 1.10 20.57
CA LYS A 28 8.01 2.49 20.06
C LYS A 28 7.67 2.55 18.58
N VAL A 29 6.44 2.19 18.17
CA VAL A 29 6.05 1.94 16.76
C VAL A 29 6.38 3.11 15.82
N ASP A 30 7.65 3.13 15.42
CA ASP A 30 8.29 3.65 14.24
C ASP A 30 9.32 2.57 13.89
N ASN A 31 8.89 1.66 13.01
CA ASN A 31 9.32 0.26 13.00
C ASN A 31 10.56 0.03 12.12
N LEU A 32 11.58 0.87 12.28
CA LEU A 32 12.85 0.75 11.57
C LEU A 32 13.74 -0.33 12.20
N GLU A 33 13.66 -0.52 13.52
CA GLU A 33 14.51 -1.46 14.28
C GLU A 33 14.14 -2.94 14.06
N THR A 34 12.85 -3.30 13.96
CA THR A 34 12.44 -4.70 13.70
C THR A 34 12.71 -5.13 12.27
N CYS A 35 12.54 -4.21 11.31
CA CYS A 35 13.01 -4.41 9.94
C CYS A 35 14.53 -4.56 9.92
N ARG A 36 15.29 -3.70 10.61
CA ARG A 36 16.75 -3.85 10.76
C ARG A 36 17.17 -5.14 11.49
N ALA A 37 16.33 -5.67 12.38
CA ALA A 37 16.58 -6.90 13.14
C ALA A 37 16.42 -8.17 12.30
N LEU A 38 15.76 -8.12 11.13
CA LEU A 38 15.79 -9.23 10.18
C LEU A 38 17.23 -9.43 9.69
N THR A 39 17.76 -10.63 9.94
CA THR A 39 19.13 -10.96 9.55
C THR A 39 19.25 -11.03 8.03
N ASP A 40 20.47 -10.91 7.49
CA ASP A 40 20.71 -11.15 6.07
C ASP A 40 20.24 -12.53 5.62
N ALA A 41 20.24 -13.52 6.52
CA ALA A 41 19.73 -14.85 6.26
C ALA A 41 18.20 -14.84 6.13
N ASP A 42 17.49 -14.11 6.98
CA ASP A 42 16.03 -13.97 6.89
C ASP A 42 15.62 -13.22 5.62
N LEU A 43 16.33 -12.14 5.28
CA LEU A 43 16.11 -11.41 4.03
C LEU A 43 16.40 -12.27 2.79
N SER A 44 17.48 -13.05 2.82
CA SER A 44 17.79 -14.00 1.74
C SER A 44 16.72 -15.08 1.60
N ARG A 45 16.20 -15.61 2.71
CA ARG A 45 15.09 -16.57 2.72
C ARG A 45 13.83 -15.96 2.09
N LEU A 46 13.59 -14.67 2.27
CA LEU A 46 12.45 -13.97 1.68
C LEU A 46 12.65 -13.56 0.21
N GLY A 47 13.79 -13.88 -0.41
CA GLY A 47 14.10 -13.52 -1.80
C GLY A 47 14.78 -12.15 -1.97
N ILE A 48 15.04 -11.45 -0.86
CA ILE A 48 15.74 -10.16 -0.83
C ILE A 48 17.25 -10.44 -0.84
N THR A 49 17.76 -10.67 -2.04
CA THR A 49 19.12 -11.19 -2.25
C THR A 49 20.14 -10.11 -2.60
N THR A 50 19.71 -8.96 -3.13
CA THR A 50 20.66 -7.92 -3.55
C THR A 50 21.04 -6.99 -2.40
N ILE A 51 22.27 -6.49 -2.46
CA ILE A 51 22.77 -5.49 -1.50
C ILE A 51 21.91 -4.22 -1.55
N GLY A 52 21.48 -3.80 -2.75
CA GLY A 52 20.63 -2.62 -2.93
C GLY A 52 19.28 -2.74 -2.21
N ASP A 53 18.62 -3.89 -2.32
CA ASP A 53 17.32 -4.12 -1.66
C ASP A 53 17.46 -4.14 -0.12
N ARG A 54 18.54 -4.75 0.39
CA ARG A 54 18.83 -4.82 1.83
C ARG A 54 19.23 -3.47 2.42
N THR A 55 20.05 -2.70 1.72
CA THR A 55 20.44 -1.35 2.15
C THR A 55 19.21 -0.46 2.19
N ARG A 56 18.38 -0.45 1.14
CA ARG A 56 17.12 0.30 1.11
C ARG A 56 16.17 -0.09 2.25
N PHE A 57 16.06 -1.38 2.53
CA PHE A 57 15.27 -1.90 3.65
C PHE A 57 15.76 -1.44 5.02
N ARG A 58 17.08 -1.22 5.20
CA ARG A 58 17.68 -0.85 6.49
C ARG A 58 17.98 0.64 6.67
N SER A 59 18.17 1.42 5.61
CA SER A 59 18.89 2.69 5.67
C SER A 59 18.11 3.96 5.34
N GLU A 60 16.78 3.98 5.34
CA GLU A 60 16.10 5.22 4.97
C GLU A 60 16.16 6.27 6.09
N GLY A 61 17.18 7.13 6.02
CA GLY A 61 17.22 8.47 6.60
C GLY A 61 16.47 9.51 5.75
N ALA A 62 15.53 9.07 4.91
CA ALA A 62 14.49 9.93 4.38
C ALA A 62 13.36 9.99 5.41
N VAL A 63 12.70 11.14 5.57
CA VAL A 63 11.52 11.25 6.45
C VAL A 63 10.43 10.33 5.93
N ASP A 64 10.35 9.13 6.48
CA ASP A 64 9.42 8.08 6.07
C ASP A 64 8.01 8.44 6.57
N LEU A 65 7.22 9.06 5.69
CA LEU A 65 5.78 9.27 5.91
C LEU A 65 4.94 8.04 5.52
N GLY A 66 5.58 6.89 5.22
CA GLY A 66 4.96 5.59 5.00
C GLY A 66 4.94 5.09 3.55
N GLY A 67 5.43 5.86 2.57
CA GLY A 67 5.40 5.49 1.15
C GLY A 67 6.33 4.30 0.80
N PRO A 68 7.65 4.44 0.99
CA PRO A 68 8.62 3.37 0.74
C PRO A 68 8.30 2.09 1.52
N ARG A 69 7.85 2.24 2.77
CA ARG A 69 7.44 1.16 3.66
C ARG A 69 6.25 0.36 3.11
N LYS A 70 5.20 1.03 2.63
CA LYS A 70 4.03 0.37 2.01
C LYS A 70 4.39 -0.38 0.74
N GLU A 71 5.23 0.22 -0.10
CA GLU A 71 5.71 -0.41 -1.32
C GLU A 71 6.55 -1.65 -1.04
N PHE A 72 7.41 -1.58 -0.02
CA PHE A 72 8.18 -2.73 0.46
C PHE A 72 7.27 -3.90 0.86
N PHE A 73 6.30 -3.67 1.75
CA PHE A 73 5.37 -4.72 2.15
C PHE A 73 4.55 -5.24 0.95
N ALA A 74 4.22 -4.40 -0.02
CA ALA A 74 3.48 -4.84 -1.21
C ALA A 74 4.30 -5.82 -2.06
N ILE A 75 5.58 -5.53 -2.27
CA ILE A 75 6.51 -6.44 -2.96
C ILE A 75 6.69 -7.72 -2.16
N LEU A 76 6.93 -7.59 -0.85
CA LEU A 76 7.15 -8.74 0.01
C LEU A 76 5.93 -9.66 0.07
N MET A 77 4.71 -9.13 0.15
CA MET A 77 3.47 -9.92 0.11
C MET A 77 3.32 -10.67 -1.22
N ARG A 78 3.65 -10.02 -2.35
CA ARG A 78 3.62 -10.66 -3.67
C ARG A 78 4.62 -11.82 -3.74
N ASP A 79 5.84 -11.59 -3.29
CA ASP A 79 6.90 -12.59 -3.37
C ASP A 79 6.65 -13.74 -2.39
N ILE A 80 6.12 -13.45 -1.18
CA ILE A 80 5.66 -14.47 -0.24
C ILE A 80 4.54 -15.32 -0.86
N LYS A 81 3.54 -14.68 -1.50
CA LYS A 81 2.45 -15.39 -2.16
C LYS A 81 2.98 -16.37 -3.21
N GLN A 82 3.76 -15.86 -4.16
CA GLN A 82 4.32 -16.68 -5.24
C GLN A 82 5.23 -17.79 -4.72
N LYS A 83 6.00 -17.52 -3.65
CA LYS A 83 6.98 -18.48 -3.14
C LYS A 83 6.37 -19.52 -2.22
N TYR A 84 5.40 -19.18 -1.38
CA TYR A 84 4.95 -20.03 -0.27
C TYR A 84 3.47 -20.39 -0.29
N PHE A 85 2.64 -19.71 -1.08
CA PHE A 85 1.18 -19.94 -1.11
C PHE A 85 0.66 -20.41 -2.48
N ASP A 86 1.46 -20.24 -3.56
CA ASP A 86 1.10 -20.66 -4.92
C ASP A 86 2.05 -21.74 -5.51
N PRO A 87 1.92 -23.04 -5.15
CA PRO A 87 1.03 -23.60 -4.13
C PRO A 87 1.65 -23.54 -2.73
N VAL A 88 0.84 -23.86 -1.71
CA VAL A 88 1.25 -23.84 -0.30
C VAL A 88 2.44 -24.79 -0.06
N LYS A 89 3.54 -24.26 0.50
CA LYS A 89 4.76 -25.03 0.78
C LYS A 89 4.86 -25.43 2.24
N GLU A 90 4.04 -26.39 2.65
CA GLU A 90 3.88 -26.83 4.05
C GLU A 90 5.17 -27.28 4.75
N TRP A 91 6.20 -27.66 3.99
CA TRP A 91 7.52 -28.06 4.51
C TRP A 91 8.46 -26.88 4.84
N SER A 92 8.06 -25.64 4.54
CA SER A 92 8.89 -24.46 4.79
C SER A 92 9.00 -24.16 6.29
N LYS A 93 10.19 -23.76 6.72
CA LYS A 93 10.46 -23.28 8.09
C LYS A 93 10.30 -21.77 8.25
N ASP A 94 9.95 -21.09 7.17
CA ASP A 94 9.90 -19.62 7.13
C ASP A 94 8.56 -19.04 7.63
N TYR A 95 7.57 -19.87 7.94
CA TYR A 95 6.22 -19.40 8.28
C TYR A 95 6.16 -18.56 9.55
N GLU A 96 7.06 -18.76 10.51
CA GLU A 96 7.17 -17.85 11.66
C GLU A 96 7.59 -16.44 11.24
N VAL A 97 8.54 -16.32 10.31
CA VAL A 97 8.98 -15.03 9.77
C VAL A 97 7.86 -14.41 8.92
N ILE A 98 7.15 -15.22 8.13
CA ILE A 98 5.99 -14.76 7.35
C ILE A 98 4.90 -14.20 8.27
N GLY A 99 4.63 -14.86 9.40
CA GLY A 99 3.64 -14.38 10.38
C GLY A 99 4.03 -13.05 11.00
N LYS A 100 5.33 -12.87 11.32
CA LYS A 100 5.88 -11.58 11.76
C LYS A 100 5.65 -10.49 10.72
N ILE A 101 5.93 -10.77 9.44
CA ILE A 101 5.72 -9.83 8.33
C ILE A 101 4.25 -9.45 8.17
N PHE A 102 3.34 -10.42 8.29
CA PHE A 102 1.90 -10.17 8.23
C PHE A 102 1.45 -9.22 9.33
N ALA A 103 1.83 -9.50 10.57
CA ALA A 103 1.52 -8.64 11.71
C ALA A 103 2.11 -7.23 11.54
N LEU A 104 3.38 -7.12 11.14
CA LEU A 104 4.04 -5.83 10.88
C LEU A 104 3.29 -5.02 9.80
N SER A 105 2.93 -5.66 8.69
CA SER A 105 2.22 -4.98 7.60
C SER A 105 0.88 -4.43 8.10
N ILE A 106 0.10 -5.22 8.83
CA ILE A 106 -1.21 -4.77 9.35
C ILE A 106 -1.03 -3.64 10.36
N LEU A 107 -0.15 -3.79 11.35
CA LEU A 107 0.05 -2.82 12.41
C LEU A 107 0.59 -1.47 11.91
N GLN A 108 1.27 -1.48 10.76
CA GLN A 108 1.85 -0.27 10.16
C GLN A 108 1.00 0.31 9.02
N ASN A 109 -0.26 -0.12 8.90
CA ASN A 109 -1.16 0.31 7.82
C ASN A 109 -0.57 0.05 6.42
N GLY A 110 0.17 -1.05 6.30
CA GLY A 110 0.65 -1.64 5.07
C GLY A 110 -0.43 -2.47 4.37
N PRO A 111 -0.09 -3.09 3.23
CA PRO A 111 -0.99 -3.98 2.50
C PRO A 111 -1.40 -5.19 3.34
N LEU A 112 -2.67 -5.56 3.24
CA LEU A 112 -3.22 -6.68 4.01
C LEU A 112 -2.77 -8.02 3.42
N PRO A 113 -2.45 -9.02 4.27
CA PRO A 113 -1.98 -10.35 3.86
C PRO A 113 -3.13 -11.25 3.33
N ARG A 114 -3.83 -10.79 2.30
CA ARG A 114 -4.96 -11.49 1.67
C ARG A 114 -4.52 -12.55 0.66
N ILE A 115 -3.53 -13.35 1.04
CA ILE A 115 -2.86 -14.32 0.15
C ILE A 115 -3.19 -15.77 0.48
N MET A 116 -3.89 -16.02 1.58
CA MET A 116 -4.28 -17.35 2.06
C MET A 116 -5.67 -17.72 1.56
N THR A 117 -5.92 -19.02 1.34
CA THR A 117 -7.27 -19.53 1.05
C THR A 117 -8.17 -19.46 2.29
N THR A 118 -9.49 -19.52 2.10
CA THR A 118 -10.45 -19.56 3.21
C THR A 118 -10.14 -20.72 4.17
N ASP A 119 -9.91 -21.93 3.64
CA ASP A 119 -9.56 -23.11 4.44
C ASP A 119 -8.30 -22.89 5.30
N LEU A 120 -7.30 -22.21 4.75
CA LEU A 120 -6.06 -21.93 5.50
C LEU A 120 -6.27 -20.86 6.58
N ILE A 121 -7.22 -19.94 6.38
CA ILE A 121 -7.59 -18.93 7.38
C ILE A 121 -8.37 -19.58 8.53
N GLU A 122 -9.31 -20.47 8.20
CA GLU A 122 -10.04 -21.29 9.18
C GLU A 122 -9.06 -22.15 9.98
N GLU A 123 -8.11 -22.80 9.31
CA GLU A 123 -7.04 -23.53 10.00
C GLU A 123 -6.18 -22.61 10.87
N LEU A 124 -5.86 -21.41 10.39
CA LEU A 124 -5.03 -20.45 11.12
C LEU A 124 -5.69 -19.92 12.38
N PHE A 125 -7.00 -19.68 12.43
CA PHE A 125 -7.64 -19.02 13.57
C PHE A 125 -8.61 -19.89 14.37
N GLU A 126 -9.18 -20.93 13.76
CA GLU A 126 -10.29 -21.70 14.34
C GLU A 126 -9.89 -23.13 14.73
N THR A 127 -8.91 -23.74 14.04
CA THR A 127 -8.47 -25.11 14.34
C THR A 127 -7.58 -25.16 15.58
N GLU A 128 -7.89 -25.98 16.60
CA GLU A 128 -7.06 -26.07 17.81
C GLU A 128 -5.65 -26.62 17.51
N GLU A 129 -5.60 -27.71 16.74
CA GLU A 129 -4.37 -28.42 16.37
C GLU A 129 -4.13 -28.36 14.86
N PRO A 130 -3.64 -27.22 14.32
CA PRO A 130 -3.39 -27.08 12.90
C PRO A 130 -2.07 -27.75 12.50
N ARG A 131 -1.80 -27.81 11.20
CA ARG A 131 -0.53 -28.31 10.67
C ARG A 131 0.66 -27.49 11.18
N GLN A 132 1.84 -28.12 11.23
CA GLN A 132 3.02 -27.53 11.86
C GLN A 132 3.38 -26.14 11.31
N PHE A 133 3.32 -25.95 10.00
CA PHE A 133 3.64 -24.67 9.38
C PHE A 133 2.64 -23.56 9.76
N VAL A 134 1.37 -23.90 9.99
CA VAL A 134 0.35 -22.98 10.50
C VAL A 134 0.62 -22.64 11.97
N LYS A 135 1.08 -23.61 12.78
CA LYS A 135 1.55 -23.33 14.15
C LYS A 135 2.70 -22.33 14.14
N ASP A 136 3.65 -22.46 13.21
CA ASP A 136 4.76 -21.52 13.08
C ASP A 136 4.27 -20.15 12.59
N LEU A 137 3.31 -20.10 11.66
CA LEU A 137 2.65 -18.85 11.25
C LEU A 137 1.95 -18.15 12.42
N ARG A 138 1.26 -18.91 13.29
CA ARG A 138 0.65 -18.39 14.53
C ARG A 138 1.71 -17.77 15.44
N LYS A 139 2.82 -18.47 15.70
CA LYS A 139 3.93 -17.93 16.51
C LYS A 139 4.43 -16.60 15.96
N GLY A 140 4.53 -16.50 14.64
CA GLY A 140 4.91 -15.26 13.97
C GLY A 140 3.95 -14.10 14.25
N LEU A 141 2.65 -14.32 14.06
CA LEU A 141 1.60 -13.34 14.35
C LEU A 141 1.54 -12.99 15.85
N ASP A 142 1.71 -13.98 16.71
CA ASP A 142 1.65 -13.85 18.16
C ASP A 142 2.83 -13.09 18.76
N SER A 143 4.00 -13.12 18.10
CA SER A 143 5.18 -12.36 18.54
C SER A 143 4.96 -10.84 18.61
N LEU A 144 3.92 -10.34 17.94
CA LEU A 144 3.46 -8.94 17.99
C LEU A 144 2.04 -8.82 18.59
N GLY A 145 1.55 -9.87 19.25
CA GLY A 145 0.23 -9.94 19.89
C GLY A 145 -0.95 -10.04 18.91
N PHE A 146 -0.70 -10.12 17.60
CA PHE A 146 -1.75 -10.04 16.60
C PHE A 146 -2.65 -11.29 16.59
N TYR A 147 -2.08 -12.47 16.82
CA TYR A 147 -2.86 -13.70 16.92
C TYR A 147 -3.86 -13.65 18.09
N GLN A 148 -3.43 -13.25 19.30
CA GLN A 148 -4.35 -13.03 20.43
C GLN A 148 -5.41 -11.99 20.12
N LEU A 149 -5.02 -10.89 19.45
CA LEU A 149 -5.95 -9.83 19.08
C LEU A 149 -7.10 -10.35 18.20
N VAL A 150 -6.82 -11.20 17.21
CA VAL A 150 -7.86 -11.83 16.38
C VAL A 150 -8.72 -12.80 17.20
N ARG A 151 -8.14 -13.54 18.15
CA ARG A 151 -8.90 -14.42 19.04
C ARG A 151 -9.87 -13.65 19.94
N SER A 152 -9.49 -12.45 20.40
CA SER A 152 -10.36 -11.58 21.20
C SER A 152 -11.35 -10.76 20.35
N LEU A 153 -11.00 -10.48 19.09
CA LEU A 153 -11.83 -9.75 18.13
C LEU A 153 -11.93 -10.53 16.81
N PRO A 154 -12.79 -11.56 16.73
CA PRO A 154 -12.87 -12.46 15.56
C PRO A 154 -13.16 -11.77 14.23
N SER A 155 -13.77 -10.57 14.24
CA SER A 155 -13.99 -9.78 13.02
C SER A 155 -12.69 -9.38 12.30
N LEU A 156 -11.54 -9.39 12.99
CA LEU A 156 -10.24 -9.11 12.39
C LEU A 156 -9.76 -10.22 11.44
N ILE A 157 -10.40 -11.40 11.43
CA ILE A 157 -10.14 -12.45 10.44
C ILE A 157 -10.31 -11.90 9.01
N HIS A 158 -11.21 -10.95 8.80
CA HIS A 158 -11.44 -10.28 7.51
C HIS A 158 -10.24 -9.52 6.95
N LEU A 159 -9.19 -9.29 7.76
CA LEU A 159 -7.93 -8.72 7.30
C LEU A 159 -7.12 -9.72 6.45
N PHE A 160 -7.32 -11.02 6.64
CA PHE A 160 -6.68 -12.09 5.86
C PHE A 160 -7.57 -12.64 4.75
N THR A 161 -8.90 -12.52 4.89
CA THR A 161 -9.84 -13.05 3.91
C THR A 161 -9.57 -12.46 2.53
N PRO A 162 -9.36 -13.30 1.49
CA PRO A 162 -9.35 -12.82 0.12
C PRO A 162 -10.67 -12.13 -0.17
N ILE A 163 -10.62 -10.83 -0.40
CA ILE A 163 -11.75 -10.09 -0.93
C ILE A 163 -11.55 -10.04 -2.43
N GLN A 164 -12.60 -10.30 -3.21
CA GLN A 164 -12.57 -9.93 -4.62
C GLN A 164 -12.29 -8.42 -4.66
N PRO A 165 -11.18 -7.96 -5.29
CA PRO A 165 -10.84 -6.55 -5.29
C PRO A 165 -12.03 -5.78 -5.83
N THR A 166 -12.67 -4.96 -5.00
CA THR A 166 -13.76 -4.10 -5.49
C THR A 166 -13.11 -3.14 -6.48
N PRO A 167 -13.43 -3.22 -7.78
CA PRO A 167 -12.71 -2.45 -8.77
C PRO A 167 -12.83 -0.98 -8.44
N ILE A 168 -11.72 -0.25 -8.51
CA ILE A 168 -11.77 1.20 -8.36
C ILE A 168 -12.67 1.75 -9.46
N THR A 169 -13.75 2.41 -9.06
CA THR A 169 -14.67 3.04 -10.00
C THR A 169 -14.20 4.45 -10.35
N PHE A 170 -14.67 4.96 -11.49
CA PHE A 170 -14.43 6.35 -11.89
C PHE A 170 -14.84 7.35 -10.80
N LYS A 171 -15.99 7.12 -10.14
CA LYS A 171 -16.47 7.97 -9.04
C LYS A 171 -15.52 7.92 -7.84
N LYS A 172 -15.05 6.73 -7.48
CA LYS A 172 -14.14 6.53 -6.35
C LYS A 172 -12.79 7.21 -6.59
N ILE A 173 -12.16 6.99 -7.75
CA ILE A 173 -10.85 7.60 -8.04
C ILE A 173 -10.92 9.12 -8.14
N THR A 174 -11.99 9.68 -8.70
CA THR A 174 -12.15 11.14 -8.80
C THR A 174 -12.47 11.81 -7.47
N THR A 175 -13.02 11.05 -6.52
CA THR A 175 -13.21 11.50 -5.14
C THR A 175 -11.90 11.43 -4.36
N LEU A 176 -11.13 10.35 -4.52
CA LEU A 176 -9.83 10.17 -3.86
C LEU A 176 -8.79 11.18 -4.37
N LEU A 177 -8.66 11.35 -5.69
CA LEU A 177 -7.69 12.25 -6.31
C LEU A 177 -8.35 13.59 -6.69
N LYS A 178 -8.90 14.26 -5.68
CA LYS A 178 -9.54 15.57 -5.87
C LYS A 178 -8.48 16.61 -6.26
N PRO A 179 -8.72 17.42 -7.32
CA PRO A 179 -7.77 18.42 -7.77
C PRO A 179 -7.71 19.62 -6.82
N GLU A 180 -6.50 20.05 -6.50
CA GLU A 180 -6.20 21.35 -5.89
C GLU A 180 -5.78 22.33 -6.99
N PHE A 181 -6.71 23.20 -7.38
CA PHE A 181 -6.46 24.22 -8.39
C PHE A 181 -5.81 25.47 -7.80
N ALA A 182 -5.10 26.21 -8.65
CA ALA A 182 -4.65 27.57 -8.38
C ALA A 182 -5.83 28.53 -8.15
N ALA A 183 -5.51 29.75 -7.71
CA ALA A 183 -6.47 30.77 -7.34
C ALA A 183 -7.56 30.99 -8.41
N GLU A 184 -8.78 31.19 -7.93
CA GLU A 184 -9.95 31.38 -8.79
C GLU A 184 -9.75 32.55 -9.76
N GLY A 185 -10.20 32.37 -11.01
CA GLY A 185 -10.03 33.36 -12.08
C GLY A 185 -8.63 33.42 -12.71
N SER A 186 -7.59 32.80 -12.12
CA SER A 186 -6.23 32.86 -12.66
C SER A 186 -6.08 32.14 -14.01
N ASN A 187 -5.16 32.61 -14.85
CA ASN A 187 -4.79 31.93 -16.10
C ASN A 187 -4.23 30.53 -15.83
N ARG A 188 -3.54 30.36 -14.71
CA ARG A 188 -3.05 29.07 -14.24
C ARG A 188 -4.20 28.09 -13.97
N MET A 189 -5.22 28.50 -13.21
CA MET A 189 -6.42 27.66 -12.98
C MET A 189 -7.07 27.24 -14.31
N LYS A 190 -7.15 28.14 -15.30
CA LYS A 190 -7.70 27.80 -16.63
C LYS A 190 -6.89 26.69 -17.31
N ALA A 191 -5.57 26.77 -17.27
CA ALA A 191 -4.69 25.75 -17.83
C ALA A 191 -4.81 24.41 -17.08
N GLU A 192 -4.82 24.44 -15.74
CA GLU A 192 -5.01 23.27 -14.88
C GLU A 192 -6.36 22.58 -15.13
N LYS A 193 -7.46 23.33 -15.23
CA LYS A 193 -8.79 22.80 -15.59
C LYS A 193 -8.79 22.11 -16.96
N LYS A 194 -8.03 22.64 -17.93
CA LYS A 194 -7.88 22.04 -19.26
C LYS A 194 -7.15 20.69 -19.19
N VAL A 195 -6.05 20.61 -18.44
CA VAL A 195 -5.32 19.37 -18.19
C VAL A 195 -6.22 18.37 -17.45
N TYR A 196 -6.90 18.80 -16.39
CA TYR A 196 -7.78 17.94 -15.61
C TYR A 196 -8.94 17.39 -16.43
N SER A 197 -9.54 18.18 -17.32
CA SER A 197 -10.58 17.71 -18.24
C SER A 197 -10.09 16.56 -19.12
N LYS A 198 -8.86 16.65 -19.65
CA LYS A 198 -8.22 15.58 -20.42
C LYS A 198 -7.94 14.37 -19.54
N PHE A 199 -7.45 14.56 -18.32
CA PHE A 199 -7.25 13.47 -17.37
C PHE A 199 -8.55 12.74 -17.03
N LEU A 200 -9.67 13.44 -16.83
CA LEU A 200 -10.98 12.79 -16.62
C LEU A 200 -11.42 11.96 -17.83
N LYS A 201 -11.10 12.38 -19.06
CA LYS A 201 -11.36 11.55 -20.24
C LYS A 201 -10.49 10.30 -20.25
N TYR A 202 -9.19 10.46 -19.98
CA TYR A 202 -8.25 9.34 -19.85
C TYR A 202 -8.73 8.31 -18.82
N LEU A 203 -9.16 8.76 -17.63
CA LEU A 203 -9.68 7.86 -16.59
C LEU A 203 -10.91 7.07 -17.07
N ARG A 204 -11.79 7.66 -17.91
CA ARG A 204 -12.92 6.92 -18.50
C ARG A 204 -12.46 5.87 -19.51
N GLU A 205 -11.44 6.17 -20.31
CA GLU A 205 -10.84 5.19 -21.23
C GLU A 205 -10.16 4.05 -20.47
N ALA A 206 -9.38 4.35 -19.44
CA ALA A 206 -8.74 3.34 -18.60
C ALA A 206 -9.78 2.47 -17.88
N ALA A 207 -10.86 3.08 -17.37
CA ALA A 207 -11.97 2.35 -16.74
C ALA A 207 -12.73 1.43 -17.70
N SER A 208 -12.67 1.68 -19.01
CA SER A 208 -13.34 0.88 -20.04
C SER A 208 -12.38 -0.04 -20.82
N GLY A 209 -11.14 -0.19 -20.35
CA GLY A 209 -10.14 -1.07 -20.96
C GLY A 209 -9.56 -0.55 -22.28
N ARG A 210 -9.75 0.72 -22.63
CA ARG A 210 -9.24 1.32 -23.88
C ARG A 210 -7.80 1.81 -23.79
N ARG A 211 -7.13 1.65 -22.64
CA ARG A 211 -5.74 2.08 -22.38
C ARG A 211 -4.78 0.90 -22.20
N GLY A 212 -5.02 -0.20 -22.90
CA GLY A 212 -4.23 -1.42 -22.80
C GLY A 212 -4.16 -1.94 -21.36
N ASP A 213 -2.95 -2.05 -20.81
CA ASP A 213 -2.72 -2.58 -19.47
C ASP A 213 -3.03 -1.60 -18.33
N VAL A 214 -3.35 -0.33 -18.62
CA VAL A 214 -3.66 0.66 -17.59
C VAL A 214 -5.12 0.60 -17.17
N ASN A 215 -5.34 0.41 -15.88
CA ASN A 215 -6.64 0.50 -15.23
C ASN A 215 -6.62 1.52 -14.08
N LEU A 216 -7.79 1.78 -13.47
CA LEU A 216 -7.91 2.76 -12.37
C LEU A 216 -7.11 2.37 -11.12
N ALA A 217 -6.89 1.08 -10.87
CA ALA A 217 -6.07 0.61 -9.76
C ALA A 217 -4.59 0.99 -9.94
N LYS A 218 -4.05 0.88 -11.17
CA LYS A 218 -2.69 1.34 -11.48
C LYS A 218 -2.53 2.86 -11.33
N VAL A 219 -3.56 3.64 -11.68
CA VAL A 219 -3.54 5.10 -11.47
C VAL A 219 -3.53 5.43 -9.98
N LEU A 220 -4.33 4.73 -9.15
CA LEU A 220 -4.30 4.93 -7.70
C LEU A 220 -2.91 4.55 -7.14
N LYS A 221 -2.40 3.37 -7.51
CA LYS A 221 -1.10 2.86 -7.06
C LYS A 221 0.03 3.83 -7.35
N PHE A 222 0.02 4.46 -8.54
CA PHE A 222 1.01 5.46 -8.90
C PHE A 222 1.06 6.66 -7.95
N ALA A 223 -0.09 7.02 -7.35
CA ALA A 223 -0.16 8.12 -6.39
C ALA A 223 0.06 7.66 -4.94
N THR A 224 -0.28 6.41 -4.57
CA THR A 224 -0.43 5.99 -3.16
C THR A 224 0.31 4.70 -2.77
N SER A 225 1.01 4.06 -3.71
CA SER A 225 1.61 2.72 -3.60
C SER A 225 0.62 1.56 -3.36
N VAL A 226 -0.70 1.80 -3.40
CA VAL A 226 -1.72 0.77 -3.22
C VAL A 226 -2.76 0.78 -4.34
N GLU A 227 -3.21 -0.40 -4.73
CA GLU A 227 -4.18 -0.61 -5.82
C GLU A 227 -5.64 -0.50 -5.35
N GLU A 228 -5.84 -0.39 -4.03
CA GLU A 228 -7.14 -0.23 -3.39
C GLU A 228 -7.06 0.77 -2.23
N GLU A 229 -8.21 1.30 -1.83
CA GLU A 229 -8.28 2.13 -0.63
C GLU A 229 -8.16 1.23 0.63
N PRO A 230 -7.31 1.58 1.60
CA PRO A 230 -7.22 0.83 2.85
C PRO A 230 -8.56 0.77 3.59
N ILE A 231 -8.80 -0.28 4.38
CA ILE A 231 -10.07 -0.47 5.12
C ILE A 231 -10.36 0.73 6.03
N LEU A 232 -9.34 1.27 6.69
CA LEU A 232 -9.46 2.44 7.57
C LEU A 232 -9.34 3.77 6.81
N GLY A 233 -9.32 3.72 5.48
CA GLY A 233 -9.02 4.86 4.61
C GLY A 233 -7.54 5.26 4.65
N PHE A 234 -7.22 6.30 3.90
CA PHE A 234 -5.87 6.84 3.87
C PHE A 234 -5.64 7.80 5.05
N THR A 235 -4.56 7.59 5.81
CA THR A 235 -4.12 8.50 6.88
C THR A 235 -3.88 9.92 6.35
N LEU A 236 -3.20 10.02 5.20
CA LEU A 236 -3.10 11.24 4.41
C LEU A 236 -4.02 11.08 3.20
N HIS A 237 -5.09 11.86 3.13
CA HIS A 237 -6.02 11.75 2.01
C HIS A 237 -5.28 12.00 0.67
N PRO A 238 -5.49 11.17 -0.36
CA PRO A 238 -4.84 11.39 -1.64
C PRO A 238 -5.21 12.76 -2.23
N SER A 239 -4.30 13.32 -3.03
CA SER A 239 -4.45 14.66 -3.60
C SER A 239 -3.95 14.69 -5.03
N LEU A 240 -4.53 15.59 -5.84
CA LEU A 240 -4.07 15.84 -7.20
C LEU A 240 -3.65 17.31 -7.32
N HIS A 241 -2.39 17.53 -7.68
CA HIS A 241 -1.81 18.85 -7.88
C HIS A 241 -1.32 19.03 -9.31
N PHE A 242 -0.95 20.27 -9.63
CA PHE A 242 -0.43 20.66 -10.93
C PHE A 242 0.95 21.29 -10.80
N SER A 243 1.86 20.89 -11.68
CA SER A 243 3.17 21.54 -11.83
C SER A 243 3.39 22.00 -13.26
N GLU A 244 4.04 23.15 -13.42
CA GLU A 244 4.49 23.59 -14.74
C GLU A 244 5.78 22.86 -15.08
N ARG A 245 5.80 22.11 -16.20
CA ARG A 245 7.03 21.51 -16.73
C ARG A 245 7.01 21.49 -18.26
N LYS A 246 8.19 21.33 -18.86
CA LYS A 246 8.33 21.04 -20.31
C LYS A 246 7.82 19.67 -20.72
N SER A 247 8.03 18.65 -19.89
CA SER A 247 7.51 17.29 -20.11
C SER A 247 6.03 17.22 -19.77
N HIS A 248 5.25 16.35 -20.42
CA HIS A 248 3.84 16.11 -20.08
C HIS A 248 3.64 14.86 -19.22
N LEU A 249 4.72 14.23 -18.76
CA LEU A 249 4.66 13.09 -17.85
C LEU A 249 4.10 13.51 -16.50
N PRO A 250 3.08 12.80 -15.97
CA PRO A 250 2.68 12.97 -14.58
C PRO A 250 3.72 12.33 -13.65
N THR A 251 3.74 12.79 -12.40
CA THR A 251 4.62 12.24 -11.36
C THR A 251 3.82 11.92 -10.11
N GLY A 252 4.22 10.88 -9.38
CA GLY A 252 3.61 10.46 -8.12
C GLY A 252 4.54 10.71 -6.95
N ASN A 253 4.00 11.13 -5.81
CA ASN A 253 4.68 11.12 -4.53
C ASN A 253 3.85 10.30 -3.54
N THR A 254 4.23 9.03 -3.42
CA THR A 254 3.52 8.02 -2.64
C THR A 254 3.63 8.25 -1.13
N CYS A 255 4.68 8.93 -0.65
CA CYS A 255 4.83 9.30 0.76
C CYS A 255 3.69 10.20 1.26
N ILE A 256 3.13 11.02 0.38
CA ILE A 256 2.05 11.96 0.70
C ILE A 256 0.79 11.73 -0.14
N ASN A 257 0.67 10.55 -0.76
CA ASN A 257 -0.46 10.14 -1.60
C ASN A 257 -0.81 11.17 -2.70
N ARG A 258 0.20 11.78 -3.34
CA ARG A 258 0.01 12.90 -4.28
C ARG A 258 0.26 12.47 -5.72
N LEU A 259 -0.74 12.70 -6.58
CA LEU A 259 -0.57 12.73 -8.03
C LEU A 259 -0.28 14.17 -8.47
N MET A 260 0.68 14.34 -9.36
CA MET A 260 1.00 15.64 -9.95
C MET A 260 0.87 15.56 -11.46
N LEU A 261 -0.12 16.26 -12.00
CA LEU A 261 -0.30 16.43 -13.44
C LEU A 261 0.50 17.62 -13.93
N THR A 262 0.86 17.59 -15.21
CA THR A 262 1.72 18.62 -15.77
C THR A 262 0.94 19.61 -16.62
N VAL A 263 1.17 20.89 -16.33
CA VAL A 263 0.71 22.02 -17.14
C VAL A 263 1.88 22.47 -18.02
N PRO A 264 1.67 22.77 -19.31
CA PRO A 264 2.74 23.28 -20.16
C PRO A 264 3.31 24.60 -19.63
N GLU A 265 4.63 24.68 -19.51
CA GLU A 265 5.34 25.93 -19.19
C GLU A 265 5.02 27.06 -20.19
N ASN A 266 5.11 28.31 -19.72
CA ASN A 266 5.00 29.52 -20.55
C ASN A 266 3.71 29.61 -21.38
N GLY A 267 2.61 29.00 -20.92
CA GLY A 267 1.35 28.99 -21.66
C GLY A 267 1.38 28.11 -22.91
N GLY A 268 2.30 27.15 -22.97
CA GLY A 268 2.41 26.19 -24.08
C GLY A 268 1.09 25.46 -24.36
N LYS A 269 0.92 25.04 -25.62
CA LYS A 269 -0.26 24.25 -26.01
C LYS A 269 -0.12 22.83 -25.46
N LEU A 270 -1.21 22.28 -24.94
CA LEU A 270 -1.29 20.85 -24.67
C LEU A 270 -1.16 20.06 -25.97
N PRO A 271 -0.48 18.90 -25.96
CA PRO A 271 -0.49 17.98 -27.09
C PRO A 271 -1.89 17.54 -27.47
N GLU A 272 -1.99 16.92 -28.66
CA GLU A 272 -3.20 16.20 -29.05
C GLU A 272 -3.51 15.08 -28.06
N GLU A 273 -4.80 14.70 -27.98
CA GLU A 273 -5.33 13.85 -26.90
C GLU A 273 -4.61 12.50 -26.83
N ASP A 274 -4.39 11.83 -27.96
CA ASP A 274 -3.69 10.54 -28.02
C ASP A 274 -2.24 10.66 -27.54
N VAL A 275 -1.54 11.72 -27.93
CA VAL A 275 -0.14 11.95 -27.51
C VAL A 275 -0.06 12.20 -26.01
N LEU A 276 -0.97 13.02 -25.47
CA LEU A 276 -1.03 13.27 -24.03
C LEU A 276 -1.35 11.99 -23.26
N PHE A 277 -2.27 11.18 -23.77
CA PHE A 277 -2.64 9.95 -23.11
C PHE A 277 -1.53 8.89 -23.19
N ASN A 278 -0.69 8.89 -24.23
CA ASN A 278 0.49 8.02 -24.27
C ASN A 278 1.51 8.36 -23.17
N PHE A 279 1.65 9.64 -22.78
CA PHE A 279 2.44 10.01 -21.60
C PHE A 279 1.83 9.47 -20.30
N PHE A 280 0.50 9.47 -20.20
CA PHE A 280 -0.20 8.88 -19.06
C PHE A 280 -0.02 7.36 -19.02
N ASP A 281 -0.18 6.66 -20.14
CA ASP A 281 0.06 5.23 -20.22
C ASP A 281 1.48 4.90 -19.77
N TYR A 282 2.48 5.63 -20.30
CA TYR A 282 3.88 5.42 -19.96
C TYR A 282 4.13 5.59 -18.46
N ALA A 283 3.56 6.61 -17.82
CA ALA A 283 3.73 6.82 -16.39
C ALA A 283 2.99 5.76 -15.54
N PHE A 284 1.72 5.46 -15.86
CA PHE A 284 0.89 4.57 -15.06
C PHE A 284 1.18 3.07 -15.30
N CYS A 285 1.83 2.71 -16.40
CA CYS A 285 2.41 1.38 -16.59
C CYS A 285 3.67 1.17 -15.74
N ASN A 286 4.48 2.22 -15.54
CA ASN A 286 5.74 2.17 -14.81
C ASN A 286 5.57 2.60 -13.35
N ALA A 287 4.67 1.93 -12.62
CA ALA A 287 4.48 2.18 -11.18
C ALA A 287 5.65 1.70 -10.31
N TYR A 288 6.66 1.05 -10.90
CA TYR A 288 7.93 0.74 -10.24
C TYR A 288 8.87 1.92 -10.46
N TYR A 289 9.25 2.57 -9.37
CA TYR A 289 10.10 3.76 -9.35
C TYR A 289 9.43 4.93 -10.08
N GLY A 290 8.82 5.83 -9.31
CA GLY A 290 8.46 7.15 -9.83
C GLY A 290 9.64 7.69 -10.61
N LEU A 291 9.42 8.02 -11.89
CA LEU A 291 10.42 8.68 -12.72
C LEU A 291 10.77 9.99 -12.03
N GLN A 292 11.86 9.98 -11.25
CA GLN A 292 12.43 11.14 -10.57
C GLN A 292 13.07 12.05 -11.62
#